data_AF-A0A2M7D1V2-F1
#
_entry.id   AF-A0A2M7D1V2-F1
#
_cell.length_a   1.000
_cell.length_b   1.000
_cell.length_c   1.000
_cell.angle_alpha   90.00
_cell.angle_beta   90.00
_cell.angle_gamma   90.00
#
_symmetry.space_group_name_H-M   'P 1'
#
loop_
_entity.id
_entity.type
_entity.pdbx_description
1 polymer ?
#
loop_
_entity_poly.entity_id
_entity_poly.type
_entity_poly.pdbx_seq_one_letter_code
_entity_poly.pdbx_strand_id
1 'polypeptide(L)'
;MKSTEPLAATPIRADFSSHGFSTGKRLELDEVLAELLADGLIAEADAKRTKVNKTTARNDVHPMVLIANAKFQDHRDPARQLNLEALMEWLAARAGLQYLKIDPTRIDVAKVGQIIAPSYAARYRILPVE
;
A
#
# COMPACT_ATOMS: atom_id res chain seq x y z
N MET A 1 -10.19 18.65 46.25
CA MET A 1 -11.02 18.85 45.04
C MET A 1 -10.25 19.70 44.04
N LYS A 2 -9.64 19.06 43.04
CA LYS A 2 -9.43 19.63 41.71
C LYS A 2 -9.26 18.43 40.77
N SER A 3 -10.39 18.01 40.23
CA SER A 3 -10.48 17.02 39.18
C SER A 3 -9.78 17.60 37.95
N THR A 4 -8.70 16.96 37.51
CA THR A 4 -8.09 17.24 36.21
C THR A 4 -8.85 16.40 35.20
N GLU A 5 -9.74 17.06 34.47
CA GLU A 5 -10.46 16.50 33.32
C GLU A 5 -9.49 15.94 32.27
N PRO A 6 -9.86 14.85 31.59
CA PRO A 6 -9.00 14.21 30.60
C PRO A 6 -8.90 15.06 29.33
N LEU A 7 -7.69 15.11 28.78
CA LEU A 7 -7.34 15.73 27.51
C LEU A 7 -8.20 15.14 26.38
N ALA A 8 -9.27 15.84 26.03
CA ALA A 8 -10.10 15.50 24.88
C ALA A 8 -9.26 15.63 23.60
N ALA A 9 -9.08 14.52 22.89
CA ALA A 9 -8.51 14.50 21.55
C ALA A 9 -9.43 15.30 20.62
N THR A 10 -8.94 16.46 20.18
CA THR A 10 -9.58 17.29 19.16
C THR A 10 -9.84 16.46 17.89
N PRO A 11 -11.05 16.45 17.32
CA PRO A 11 -11.28 15.82 16.03
C PRO A 11 -10.55 16.64 14.96
N ILE A 12 -9.48 16.07 14.39
CA ILE A 12 -8.71 16.70 13.32
C ILE A 12 -9.56 16.66 12.04
N ARG A 13 -9.76 17.82 11.40
CA ARG A 13 -10.49 17.95 10.12
C ARG A 13 -9.85 17.04 9.08
N ALA A 14 -10.64 16.10 8.55
CA ALA A 14 -10.17 15.04 7.66
C ALA A 14 -9.81 15.58 6.26
N ASP A 15 -8.54 15.92 6.05
CA ASP A 15 -7.96 16.03 4.70
C ASP A 15 -7.88 14.65 4.01
N PHE A 16 -8.05 13.57 4.79
CA PHE A 16 -8.06 12.18 4.36
C PHE A 16 -9.25 11.47 5.00
N SER A 17 -10.35 11.35 4.25
CA SER A 17 -11.48 10.51 4.65
C SER A 17 -11.36 9.15 3.95
N SER A 18 -11.25 8.08 4.72
CA SER A 18 -11.24 6.70 4.21
C SER A 18 -12.62 6.33 3.65
N HIS A 19 -12.66 5.90 2.40
CA HIS A 19 -13.88 5.47 1.70
C HIS A 19 -13.68 4.11 0.99
N GLY A 20 -12.53 3.44 1.19
CA GLY A 20 -12.13 2.28 0.40
C GLY A 20 -11.57 2.65 -0.97
N PHE A 21 -11.18 1.63 -1.72
CA PHE A 21 -10.64 1.78 -3.08
C PHE A 21 -11.73 1.80 -4.14
N SER A 22 -11.55 2.64 -5.16
CA SER A 22 -12.48 2.68 -6.29
C SER A 22 -12.49 1.37 -7.09
N THR A 23 -13.66 0.75 -7.19
CA THR A 23 -13.81 -0.54 -7.90
C THR A 23 -13.59 -0.38 -9.41
N GLY A 24 -12.81 -1.29 -9.99
CA GLY A 24 -12.54 -1.33 -11.44
C GLY A 24 -11.61 -0.21 -11.95
N LYS A 25 -10.99 0.55 -11.04
CA LYS A 25 -10.04 1.61 -11.37
C LYS A 25 -8.66 1.29 -10.83
N ARG A 26 -7.66 2.05 -11.30
CA ARG A 26 -6.30 1.99 -10.74
C ARG A 26 -6.32 2.59 -9.34
N LEU A 27 -5.41 2.12 -8.50
CA LEU A 27 -5.20 2.71 -7.18
C LEU A 27 -4.81 4.18 -7.31
N GLU A 28 -5.47 5.02 -6.54
CA GLU A 28 -5.15 6.44 -6.43
C GLU A 28 -4.39 6.73 -5.15
N LEU A 29 -3.49 7.71 -5.19
CA LEU A 29 -2.63 8.03 -4.05
C LEU A 29 -3.46 8.47 -2.83
N ASP A 30 -4.49 9.30 -3.05
CA ASP A 30 -5.36 9.82 -2.00
C ASP A 30 -6.09 8.71 -1.25
N GLU A 31 -6.65 7.75 -1.99
CA GLU A 31 -7.34 6.59 -1.42
C GLU A 31 -6.36 5.80 -0.57
N VAL A 32 -5.21 5.43 -1.13
CA VAL A 32 -4.19 4.66 -0.42
C VAL A 32 -3.74 5.35 0.87
N LEU A 33 -3.45 6.66 0.83
CA LEU A 33 -3.00 7.39 2.02
C LEU A 33 -4.10 7.45 3.09
N ALA A 34 -5.36 7.62 2.70
CA ALA A 34 -6.47 7.60 3.63
C ALA A 34 -6.64 6.23 4.31
N GLU A 35 -6.50 5.13 3.56
CA GLU A 35 -6.59 3.78 4.11
C GLU A 35 -5.38 3.45 5.02
N LEU A 36 -4.17 3.89 4.67
CA LEU A 36 -2.98 3.73 5.52
C LEU A 36 -3.08 4.53 6.83
N LEU A 37 -3.68 5.71 6.79
CA LEU A 37 -3.97 6.52 7.99
C LEU A 37 -5.02 5.84 8.86
N ALA A 38 -6.10 5.33 8.25
CA ALA A 38 -7.17 4.64 8.96
C ALA A 38 -6.67 3.40 9.69
N ASP A 39 -5.74 2.66 9.09
CA ASP A 39 -5.11 1.49 9.70
C ASP A 39 -3.95 1.84 10.65
N GLY A 40 -3.61 3.13 10.76
CA GLY A 40 -2.56 3.63 11.65
C GLY A 40 -1.13 3.26 11.25
N LEU A 41 -0.88 2.95 9.96
CA LEU A 41 0.46 2.62 9.45
C LEU A 41 1.32 3.88 9.30
N ILE A 42 0.71 5.02 9.00
CA ILE A 42 1.40 6.31 8.83
C ILE A 42 0.74 7.40 9.67
N ALA A 43 1.47 8.47 9.94
CA ALA A 43 0.93 9.68 10.54
C ALA A 43 0.40 10.65 9.48
N GLU A 44 -0.49 11.57 9.87
CA GLU A 44 -1.06 12.57 8.96
C GLU A 44 0.02 13.47 8.32
N ALA A 45 1.08 13.78 9.08
CA ALA A 45 2.22 14.53 8.59
C ALA A 45 2.92 13.82 7.42
N ASP A 46 3.06 12.49 7.49
CA ASP A 46 3.67 11.67 6.45
C ASP A 46 2.78 11.60 5.19
N ALA A 47 1.47 11.49 5.38
CA ALA A 47 0.51 11.52 4.28
C ALA A 47 0.55 12.87 3.53
N LYS A 48 0.57 13.99 4.26
CA LYS A 48 0.72 15.34 3.68
C LYS A 48 2.04 15.50 2.94
N ARG A 49 3.14 15.00 3.51
CA ARG A 49 4.46 15.04 2.87
C ARG A 49 4.49 14.25 1.56
N THR A 50 3.87 13.06 1.51
CA THR A 50 3.77 12.27 0.29
C THR A 50 3.02 13.00 -0.82
N LYS A 51 1.91 13.68 -0.48
CA LYS A 51 1.13 14.47 -1.45
C LYS A 51 1.96 15.58 -2.09
N VAL A 52 2.70 16.34 -1.28
CA VAL A 52 3.57 17.41 -1.79
C VAL A 52 4.64 16.83 -2.72
N ASN A 53 5.23 15.69 -2.36
CA ASN A 53 6.23 15.02 -3.20
C ASN A 53 5.64 14.51 -4.54
N LYS A 54 4.36 14.08 -4.57
CA LYS A 54 3.68 13.65 -5.82
C LYS A 54 3.72 14.75 -6.88
N THR A 55 3.51 16.01 -6.50
CA THR A 55 3.52 17.15 -7.42
C THR A 55 4.86 17.30 -8.16
N THR A 56 5.95 16.89 -7.53
CA THR A 56 7.30 16.92 -8.12
C THR A 56 7.70 15.62 -8.81
N ALA A 57 6.97 14.53 -8.56
CA ALA A 57 7.22 13.24 -9.16
C ALA A 57 6.63 13.18 -10.58
N ARG A 58 7.15 12.27 -11.41
CA ARG A 58 6.53 12.01 -12.71
C ARG A 58 5.14 11.41 -12.51
N ASN A 59 4.18 11.83 -13.34
CA ASN A 59 2.78 11.39 -13.27
C ASN A 59 2.57 9.89 -13.52
N ASP A 60 3.58 9.14 -13.97
CA ASP A 60 3.52 7.73 -14.30
C ASP A 60 3.92 6.79 -13.14
N VAL A 61 4.40 7.33 -12.02
CA VAL A 61 4.84 6.51 -10.89
C VAL A 61 3.64 5.99 -10.10
N HIS A 62 3.59 4.66 -9.90
CA HIS A 62 2.53 4.00 -9.15
C HIS A 62 2.49 4.47 -7.68
N PRO A 63 1.31 4.70 -7.07
CA PRO A 63 1.19 5.26 -5.72
C PRO A 63 1.93 4.45 -4.64
N MET A 64 1.88 3.12 -4.70
CA MET A 64 2.64 2.24 -3.78
C MET A 64 4.15 2.51 -3.83
N VAL A 65 4.70 2.77 -5.02
CA VAL A 65 6.13 3.06 -5.20
C VAL A 65 6.46 4.45 -4.65
N LEU A 66 5.58 5.44 -4.87
CA LEU A 66 5.74 6.77 -4.31
C LEU A 66 5.79 6.75 -2.78
N ILE A 67 4.89 6.00 -2.14
CA ILE A 67 4.84 5.89 -0.67
C ILE A 67 6.07 5.13 -0.16
N ALA A 68 6.45 4.02 -0.78
CA ALA A 68 7.65 3.26 -0.40
C ALA A 68 8.93 4.12 -0.46
N ASN A 69 9.04 4.97 -1.49
CA ASN A 69 10.18 5.87 -1.68
C ASN A 69 10.25 6.99 -0.65
N ALA A 70 9.14 7.31 0.02
CA ALA A 70 9.13 8.27 1.12
C ALA A 70 9.77 7.70 2.41
N LYS A 71 9.99 6.38 2.47
CA LYS A 71 10.73 5.68 3.52
C LYS A 71 10.20 5.95 4.94
N PHE A 72 8.88 5.91 5.10
CA PHE A 72 8.25 6.01 6.42
C PHE A 72 8.57 4.81 7.29
N GLN A 73 8.64 5.03 8.60
CA GLN A 73 8.56 3.96 9.59
C GLN A 73 7.09 3.55 9.72
N ASP A 74 6.81 2.27 9.92
CA ASP A 74 5.48 1.82 10.31
C ASP A 74 5.19 2.41 11.69
N HIS A 75 4.12 3.19 11.79
CA HIS A 75 3.76 3.86 13.04
C HIS A 75 3.33 2.87 14.14
N ARG A 76 2.96 1.63 13.78
CA ARG A 76 2.63 0.55 14.72
C ARG A 76 3.87 -0.20 15.20
N ASP A 77 4.90 -0.25 14.36
CA ASP A 77 6.19 -0.88 14.66
C ASP A 77 7.35 -0.01 14.10
N PRO A 78 7.89 0.92 14.91
CA PRO A 78 8.94 1.84 14.48
C PRO A 78 10.26 1.17 14.07
N ALA A 79 10.43 -0.14 14.31
CA ALA A 79 11.59 -0.89 13.82
C ALA A 79 11.41 -1.33 12.35
N ARG A 80 10.18 -1.33 11.83
CA ARG A 80 9.84 -1.77 10.48
C ARG A 80 9.62 -0.58 9.57
N GLN A 81 10.31 -0.55 8.44
CA GLN A 81 10.07 0.45 7.40
C GLN A 81 8.88 0.04 6.50
N LEU A 82 8.05 1.02 6.14
CA LEU A 82 7.01 0.90 5.10
C LEU A 82 7.64 0.90 3.71
N ASN A 83 8.31 -0.21 3.39
CA ASN A 83 8.82 -0.48 2.06
C ASN A 83 7.72 -1.04 1.14
N LEU A 84 8.05 -1.23 -0.14
CA LEU A 84 7.09 -1.74 -1.13
C LEU A 84 6.58 -3.14 -0.76
N GLU A 85 7.41 -3.99 -0.16
CA GLU A 85 7.03 -5.34 0.26
C GLU A 85 5.93 -5.29 1.34
N ALA A 86 6.14 -4.48 2.39
CA ALA A 86 5.18 -4.29 3.48
C ALA A 86 3.86 -3.67 2.99
N LEU A 87 3.93 -2.72 2.05
CA LEU A 87 2.73 -2.13 1.44
C LEU A 87 1.94 -3.13 0.61
N MET A 88 2.62 -4.00 -0.14
CA MET A 88 1.95 -5.04 -0.93
C MET A 88 1.35 -6.13 -0.04
N GLU A 89 2.02 -6.51 1.05
CA GLU A 89 1.49 -7.43 2.05
C GLU A 89 0.23 -6.87 2.72
N TRP A 90 0.28 -5.60 3.14
CA TRP A 90 -0.87 -4.89 3.68
C TRP A 90 -2.05 -4.83 2.70
N LEU A 91 -1.78 -4.45 1.45
CA LEU A 91 -2.82 -4.36 0.42
C LEU A 91 -3.45 -5.73 0.12
N ALA A 92 -2.65 -6.79 0.08
CA ALA A 92 -3.13 -8.16 -0.11
C ALA A 92 -4.07 -8.58 1.03
N ALA A 93 -3.68 -8.32 2.28
CA ALA A 93 -4.53 -8.58 3.44
C ALA A 93 -5.87 -7.83 3.36
N ARG A 94 -5.85 -6.55 2.96
CA ARG A 94 -7.06 -5.73 2.80
C ARG A 94 -7.96 -6.21 1.66
N ALA A 95 -7.36 -6.74 0.58
CA ALA A 95 -8.08 -7.33 -0.54
C ALA A 95 -8.56 -8.77 -0.29
N GLY A 96 -8.23 -9.37 0.85
CA GLY A 96 -8.51 -10.78 1.13
C GLY A 96 -7.72 -11.74 0.22
N LEU A 97 -6.58 -11.30 -0.31
CA LEU A 97 -5.71 -12.08 -1.19
C LEU A 97 -4.51 -12.59 -0.41
N GLN A 98 -4.02 -13.77 -0.78
CA GLN A 98 -2.78 -14.30 -0.25
C GLN A 98 -1.59 -13.51 -0.81
N TYR A 99 -0.69 -13.07 0.07
CA TYR A 99 0.60 -12.53 -0.33
C TYR A 99 1.60 -13.66 -0.57
N LEU A 100 2.19 -13.71 -1.76
CA LEU A 100 3.20 -14.70 -2.12
C LEU A 100 4.48 -13.99 -2.57
N LYS A 101 5.61 -14.34 -1.92
CA LYS A 101 6.94 -13.91 -2.35
C LYS A 101 7.49 -14.89 -3.37
N ILE A 102 7.61 -14.43 -4.60
CA ILE A 102 8.01 -15.23 -5.74
C ILE A 102 9.53 -15.36 -5.76
N ASP A 103 10.04 -16.59 -5.64
CA ASP A 103 11.44 -16.94 -5.84
C ASP A 103 11.62 -17.54 -7.24
N PRO A 104 12.33 -16.87 -8.16
CA PRO A 104 12.47 -17.34 -9.53
C PRO A 104 13.15 -18.71 -9.65
N THR A 105 13.93 -19.13 -8.65
CA THR A 105 14.64 -20.41 -8.65
C THR A 105 13.76 -21.60 -8.29
N ARG A 106 12.60 -21.34 -7.68
CA ARG A 106 11.67 -22.37 -7.21
C ARG A 106 10.54 -22.67 -8.18
N ILE A 107 10.43 -21.90 -9.27
CA ILE A 107 9.31 -22.00 -10.21
C ILE A 107 9.65 -22.97 -11.33
N ASP A 108 8.79 -23.96 -11.54
CA ASP A 108 8.84 -24.83 -12.70
C ASP A 108 8.15 -24.17 -13.90
N VAL A 109 8.94 -23.52 -14.75
CA VAL A 109 8.46 -22.83 -15.95
C VAL A 109 7.83 -23.81 -16.97
N ALA A 110 8.28 -25.06 -17.01
CA ALA A 110 7.74 -26.07 -17.92
C ALA A 110 6.33 -26.49 -17.50
N LYS A 111 6.06 -26.61 -16.20
CA LYS A 111 4.71 -26.84 -15.67
C LYS A 111 3.79 -25.65 -15.92
N VAL A 112 4.26 -24.43 -15.68
CA VAL A 112 3.48 -23.19 -15.93
C VAL A 112 3.06 -23.06 -17.39
N GLY A 113 3.95 -23.40 -18.33
CA GLY A 113 3.68 -23.34 -19.77
C GLY A 113 2.59 -24.30 -20.27
N GLN A 114 2.25 -25.34 -19.50
CA GLN A 114 1.13 -26.24 -19.82
C GLN A 114 -0.23 -25.65 -19.43
N ILE A 115 -0.26 -24.74 -18.45
CA ILE A 115 -1.49 -24.08 -17.97
C ILE A 115 -1.81 -22.87 -18.83
N ILE A 116 -0.79 -22.09 -19.19
CA ILE A 116 -0.96 -20.85 -19.93
C ILE A 116 0.18 -20.62 -20.92
N ALA A 117 -0.17 -20.11 -22.11
CA ALA A 117 0.84 -19.72 -23.08
C ALA A 117 1.73 -18.59 -22.51
N PRO A 118 3.06 -18.66 -22.66
CA PRO A 118 3.97 -17.63 -22.14
C PRO A 118 3.66 -16.21 -22.63
N SER A 119 3.20 -16.07 -23.88
CA SER A 119 2.80 -14.78 -24.46
C SER A 119 1.56 -14.19 -23.80
N TYR A 120 0.62 -15.02 -23.38
CA TYR A 120 -0.58 -14.58 -22.66
C TYR A 120 -0.21 -14.13 -21.25
N ALA A 121 0.57 -14.94 -20.53
CA ALA A 121 1.10 -14.59 -19.21
C ALA A 121 1.87 -13.26 -19.24
N ALA A 122 2.76 -13.06 -20.23
CA ALA A 122 3.52 -11.83 -20.39
C ALA A 122 2.64 -10.60 -20.70
N ARG A 123 1.61 -10.76 -21.55
CA ARG A 123 0.69 -9.67 -21.93
C ARG A 123 -0.13 -9.18 -20.74
N TYR A 124 -0.62 -10.09 -19.92
CA TYR A 124 -1.48 -9.78 -18.76
C TYR A 124 -0.73 -9.68 -17.44
N ARG A 125 0.59 -9.87 -17.44
CA ARG A 125 1.47 -9.80 -16.26
C ARG A 125 1.00 -10.74 -15.13
N ILE A 126 0.58 -11.94 -15.51
CA ILE A 126 0.15 -13.00 -14.61
C ILE A 126 1.16 -14.13 -14.61
N LEU A 127 1.32 -14.78 -13.46
CA LEU A 127 2.16 -15.95 -13.28
C LEU A 127 1.35 -16.99 -12.50
N PRO A 128 0.95 -18.10 -13.14
CA PRO A 128 0.40 -19.23 -12.41
C PRO A 128 1.41 -19.72 -11.37
N VAL A 129 0.91 -19.91 -10.16
CA VAL A 129 1.65 -20.49 -9.05
C VAL A 129 0.85 -21.70 -8.58
N GLU A 130 1.57 -22.78 -8.25
CA GLU A 130 1.07 -24.14 -7.93
C GLU A 130 0.70 -25.03 -9.13
#